data_AF-A0A3M1LC54-F1
#
_entry.id   AF-A0A3M1LC54-F1
#
_cell.length_a   1.000
_cell.length_b   1.000
_cell.length_c   1.000
_cell.angle_alpha   90.00
_cell.angle_beta   90.00
_cell.angle_gamma   90.00
#
_symmetry.space_group_name_H-M   'P 1'
#
loop_
_entity.id
_entity.type
_entity.pdbx_description
1 polymer ?
#
loop_
_entity_poly.entity_id
_entity_poly.type
_entity_poly.pdbx_seq_one_letter_code
_entity_poly.pdbx_strand_id
1 'polypeptide(L)'
;MIRPFIWFWLPLTFSLAACTGGGGEGSGFEDCPAGVPQPVFSPRLEALRSHEFRLASQQAIEIVETQAGWTLELTQSGCEKVRQEYFFTLPSEGEKPDPWALAADLFREMAGWDTSLAPLQQWAVVFGQAAEKGVPPNQPIQPEPGHWMKADLVVVGDEMVLRVLLWQA
;
A
#
# COMPACT_ATOMS: atom_id res chain seq x y z
N MET A 1 1.02 72.06 16.45
CA MET A 1 2.42 71.71 16.79
C MET A 1 2.93 70.80 15.67
N ILE A 2 3.65 71.37 14.69
CA ILE A 2 4.06 70.68 13.47
C ILE A 2 5.58 70.49 13.57
N ARG A 3 6.06 69.25 13.53
CA ARG A 3 7.50 68.95 13.43
C ARG A 3 7.77 68.25 12.08
N PRO A 4 8.84 68.65 11.35
CA PRO A 4 9.04 68.26 9.97
C PRO A 4 9.97 67.05 9.82
N PHE A 5 9.68 66.29 8.76
CA PHE A 5 10.61 65.81 7.73
C PHE A 5 12.04 65.42 8.16
N ILE A 6 12.31 64.11 8.17
CA ILE A 6 13.66 63.57 7.97
C ILE A 6 13.57 62.52 6.87
N TRP A 7 14.12 62.89 5.71
CA TRP A 7 14.49 62.00 4.62
C TRP A 7 15.67 61.14 5.08
N PHE A 8 15.49 59.83 5.16
CA PHE A 8 16.59 58.88 5.23
C PHE A 8 16.52 57.95 4.01
N TRP A 9 17.40 58.22 3.06
CA TRP A 9 17.76 57.31 1.99
C TRP A 9 18.34 56.03 2.62
N LEU A 10 17.65 54.90 2.46
CA LEU A 10 18.21 53.57 2.73
C LEU A 10 18.53 52.91 1.38
N PRO A 11 19.79 52.57 1.08
CA PRO A 11 20.14 51.90 -0.15
C PRO A 11 19.61 50.47 -0.17
N LEU A 12 19.09 50.13 -1.35
CA LEU A 12 18.59 48.86 -1.81
C LEU A 12 19.68 47.76 -1.71
N THR A 13 19.67 46.95 -0.66
CA THR A 13 20.42 45.69 -0.64
C THR A 13 19.54 44.56 -1.18
N PHE A 14 19.77 44.25 -2.44
CA PHE A 14 19.22 43.12 -3.18
C PHE A 14 19.81 41.82 -2.60
N SER A 15 19.18 41.23 -1.59
CA SER A 15 19.48 39.87 -1.15
C SER A 15 18.69 38.89 -2.01
N LEU A 16 19.28 38.49 -3.14
CA LEU A 16 18.86 37.30 -3.89
C LEU A 16 19.24 36.07 -3.06
N ALA A 17 18.42 35.73 -2.08
CA ALA A 17 18.39 34.39 -1.51
C ALA A 17 17.76 33.47 -2.56
N ALA A 18 18.60 32.97 -3.48
CA ALA A 18 18.25 31.86 -4.35
C ALA A 18 18.15 30.59 -3.50
N CYS A 19 16.99 30.40 -2.87
CA CYS A 19 16.54 29.07 -2.48
C CYS A 19 16.22 28.33 -3.78
N THR A 20 17.20 27.63 -4.35
CA THR A 20 16.91 26.53 -5.29
C THR A 20 16.26 25.44 -4.47
N GLY A 21 14.93 25.53 -4.36
CA GLY A 21 14.09 24.46 -3.84
C GLY A 21 14.40 23.20 -4.61
N GLY A 22 14.65 22.11 -3.87
CA GLY A 22 14.67 20.79 -4.44
C GLY A 22 13.33 20.58 -5.14
N GLY A 23 13.38 20.44 -6.46
CA GLY A 23 12.24 19.99 -7.24
C GLY A 23 11.94 18.58 -6.80
N GLY A 24 11.00 18.44 -5.86
CA GLY A 24 10.30 17.19 -5.66
C GLY A 24 9.48 16.96 -6.92
N GLU A 25 9.83 15.94 -7.70
CA GLU A 25 8.98 15.42 -8.75
C GLU A 25 7.57 15.19 -8.16
N GLY A 26 6.58 15.92 -8.68
CA GLY A 26 5.19 15.80 -8.23
C GLY A 26 4.77 14.34 -8.31
N SER A 27 4.15 13.83 -7.25
CA SER A 27 3.89 12.40 -7.04
C SER A 27 2.83 11.82 -7.98
N GLY A 28 2.42 12.53 -9.03
CA GLY A 28 1.39 12.12 -10.00
C GLY A 28 -0.02 11.95 -9.41
N PHE A 29 -0.21 12.28 -8.13
CA PHE A 29 -1.47 12.11 -7.39
C PHE A 29 -2.20 13.44 -7.09
N GLU A 30 -1.68 14.58 -7.54
CA GLU A 30 -2.18 15.92 -7.17
C GLU A 30 -3.65 16.14 -7.54
N ASP A 31 -4.11 15.52 -8.63
CA ASP A 31 -5.48 15.62 -9.14
C ASP A 31 -6.31 14.34 -8.89
N CYS A 32 -5.85 13.43 -8.03
CA CYS A 32 -6.54 12.17 -7.85
C CYS A 32 -7.82 12.30 -7.00
N PRO A 33 -9.00 11.88 -7.51
CA PRO A 33 -10.24 11.88 -6.73
C PRO A 33 -10.15 11.01 -5.47
N ALA A 34 -9.37 9.93 -5.53
CA ALA A 34 -9.08 9.05 -4.39
C ALA A 34 -8.07 9.64 -3.39
N GLY A 35 -7.45 10.79 -3.72
CA GLY A 35 -6.39 11.41 -2.94
C GLY A 35 -5.02 10.76 -3.12
N VAL A 36 -4.05 11.27 -2.36
CA VAL A 36 -2.68 10.70 -2.31
C VAL A 36 -2.72 9.43 -1.47
N PRO A 37 -2.24 8.28 -1.97
CA PRO A 37 -2.19 7.05 -1.20
C PRO A 37 -1.46 7.23 0.14
N GLN A 38 -1.97 6.56 1.16
CA GLN A 38 -1.40 6.53 2.50
C GLN A 38 -0.98 5.10 2.84
N PRO A 39 0.05 4.90 3.69
CA PRO A 39 0.39 3.56 4.17
C PRO A 39 -0.81 2.93 4.86
N VAL A 40 -1.06 1.66 4.55
CA VAL A 40 -2.08 0.83 5.20
C VAL A 40 -1.59 0.39 6.57
N PHE A 41 -0.30 0.10 6.72
CA PHE A 41 0.29 -0.39 7.95
C PHE A 41 0.94 0.74 8.74
N SER A 42 0.73 0.73 10.06
CA SER A 42 1.45 1.62 10.95
C SER A 42 2.85 1.07 11.23
N PRO A 43 3.92 1.89 11.20
CA PRO A 43 5.27 1.44 11.55
C PRO A 43 5.41 1.08 13.05
N ARG A 44 4.38 1.31 13.86
CA ARG A 44 4.36 0.98 15.30
C ARG A 44 3.67 -0.34 15.63
N LEU A 45 3.22 -1.09 14.62
CA LEU A 45 2.60 -2.40 14.83
C LEU A 45 3.63 -3.37 15.43
N GLU A 46 3.29 -3.99 16.56
CA GLU A 46 4.18 -4.95 17.24
C GLU A 46 4.46 -6.20 16.38
N ALA A 47 3.53 -6.55 15.49
CA ALA A 47 3.67 -7.65 14.54
C ALA A 47 4.75 -7.40 13.47
N LEU A 48 5.21 -6.15 13.30
CA LEU A 48 6.19 -5.79 12.28
C LEU A 48 7.60 -5.72 12.85
N ARG A 49 8.55 -6.19 12.05
CA ARG A 49 9.99 -6.03 12.25
C ARG A 49 10.49 -4.78 11.54
N SER A 50 10.01 -4.54 10.32
CA SER A 50 10.35 -3.36 9.52
C SER A 50 9.15 -2.89 8.69
N HIS A 51 9.16 -1.62 8.31
CA HIS A 51 8.13 -0.96 7.52
C HIS A 51 8.78 0.11 6.62
N GLU A 52 8.44 0.10 5.34
CA GLU A 52 8.82 1.11 4.36
C GLU A 52 7.59 1.51 3.55
N PHE A 53 7.38 2.81 3.35
CA PHE A 53 6.37 3.33 2.45
C PHE A 53 6.99 4.36 1.52
N ARG A 54 6.71 4.25 0.23
CA ARG A 54 7.21 5.16 -0.80
C ARG A 54 6.18 5.44 -1.88
N LEU A 55 6.16 6.68 -2.35
CA LEU A 55 5.43 7.09 -3.54
C LEU A 55 6.34 6.95 -4.77
N ALA A 56 5.83 6.37 -5.84
CA ALA A 56 6.56 6.14 -7.08
C ALA A 56 5.68 6.49 -8.30
N SER A 57 5.80 7.72 -8.80
CA SER A 57 5.13 8.26 -9.99
C SER A 57 3.60 8.16 -10.04
N GLN A 58 3.04 6.95 -10.14
CA GLN A 58 1.58 6.67 -10.25
C GLN A 58 1.14 5.51 -9.36
N GLN A 59 2.00 5.06 -8.46
CA GLN A 59 1.71 4.03 -7.48
C GLN A 59 2.34 4.37 -6.13
N ALA A 60 1.79 3.80 -5.08
CA ALA A 60 2.43 3.73 -3.78
C ALA A 60 2.86 2.28 -3.53
N ILE A 61 4.05 2.12 -2.96
CA ILE A 61 4.60 0.81 -2.57
C ILE A 61 4.80 0.85 -1.07
N GLU A 62 4.27 -0.17 -0.40
CA GLU A 62 4.44 -0.40 1.03
C GLU A 62 5.04 -1.77 1.24
N ILE A 63 6.17 -1.85 1.95
CA ILE A 63 6.88 -3.09 2.23
C ILE A 63 6.90 -3.28 3.74
N VAL A 64 6.48 -4.45 4.19
CA VAL A 64 6.54 -4.85 5.60
C VAL A 64 7.20 -6.20 5.76
N GLU A 65 8.03 -6.33 6.79
CA GLU A 65 8.56 -7.62 7.23
C GLU A 65 7.97 -7.94 8.60
N THR A 66 7.44 -9.14 8.79
CA THR A 66 6.79 -9.52 10.04
C THR A 66 7.77 -10.14 11.03
N GLN A 67 7.40 -10.13 12.31
CA GLN A 67 8.12 -10.89 13.34
C GLN A 67 8.13 -12.40 13.02
N ALA A 68 7.09 -12.89 12.34
CA ALA A 68 6.93 -14.28 11.89
C ALA A 68 7.85 -14.65 10.69
N GLY A 69 8.55 -13.67 10.09
CA GLY A 69 9.59 -13.92 9.09
C GLY A 69 9.09 -13.99 7.65
N TRP A 70 7.83 -13.65 7.38
CA TRP A 70 7.34 -13.42 6.01
C TRP A 70 7.32 -11.93 5.68
N THR A 71 7.30 -11.62 4.39
CA THR A 71 7.28 -10.23 3.88
C THR A 71 6.03 -9.98 3.06
N LEU A 72 5.56 -8.74 3.05
CA LEU A 72 4.49 -8.27 2.16
C LEU A 72 4.94 -7.01 1.45
N GLU A 73 4.88 -7.02 0.12
CA GLU A 73 4.89 -5.83 -0.72
C GLU A 73 3.47 -5.54 -1.21
N LEU A 74 2.91 -4.42 -0.77
CA LEU A 74 1.63 -3.88 -1.22
C LEU A 74 1.87 -2.75 -2.21
N THR A 75 1.44 -2.96 -3.45
CA THR A 75 1.38 -1.90 -4.47
C THR A 75 -0.05 -1.38 -4.59
N GLN A 76 -0.24 -0.07 -4.41
CA GLN A 76 -1.50 0.62 -4.61
C GLN A 76 -1.40 1.53 -5.84
N SER A 77 -2.29 1.36 -6.80
CA SER A 77 -2.32 2.15 -8.03
C SER A 77 -3.75 2.49 -8.43
N GLY A 78 -3.87 3.41 -9.39
CA GLY A 78 -5.15 3.82 -9.95
C GLY A 78 -5.75 5.02 -9.23
N CYS A 79 -5.99 6.06 -10.00
CA CYS A 79 -6.49 7.36 -9.56
C CYS A 79 -8.03 7.40 -9.51
N GLU A 80 -8.67 6.81 -10.52
CA GLU A 80 -10.13 6.68 -10.63
C GLU A 80 -10.65 5.33 -10.11
N LYS A 81 -9.91 4.26 -10.35
CA LYS A 81 -10.24 2.89 -9.95
C LYS A 81 -9.08 2.29 -9.21
N VAL A 82 -9.29 2.03 -7.92
CA VAL A 82 -8.22 1.54 -7.05
C VAL A 82 -7.88 0.10 -7.42
N ARG A 83 -6.58 -0.16 -7.52
CA ARG A 83 -5.99 -1.48 -7.69
C ARG A 83 -4.94 -1.71 -6.62
N GLN A 84 -5.06 -2.82 -5.91
CA GLN A 84 -4.13 -3.23 -4.87
C GLN A 84 -3.53 -4.60 -5.21
N GLU A 85 -2.21 -4.69 -5.18
CA GLU A 85 -1.48 -5.93 -5.39
C GLU A 85 -0.67 -6.25 -4.14
N TYR A 86 -0.98 -7.37 -3.51
CA TYR A 86 -0.28 -7.88 -2.34
C TYR A 86 0.62 -9.03 -2.78
N PHE A 87 1.92 -8.90 -2.60
CA PHE A 87 2.90 -9.95 -2.82
C PHE A 87 3.45 -10.41 -1.48
N PHE A 88 2.99 -11.56 -1.01
CA PHE A 88 3.50 -12.17 0.20
C PHE A 88 4.63 -13.13 -0.15
N THR A 89 5.77 -13.00 0.50
CA THR A 89 6.88 -13.96 0.39
C THR A 89 6.99 -14.70 1.71
N LEU A 90 6.82 -16.02 1.67
CA LEU A 90 6.82 -16.90 2.84
C LEU A 90 7.86 -18.02 2.66
N PRO A 91 8.46 -18.53 3.75
CA PRO A 91 9.25 -19.74 3.66
C PRO A 91 8.38 -20.92 3.19
N SER A 92 8.93 -21.75 2.30
CA SER A 92 8.26 -22.94 1.77
C SER A 92 8.51 -24.14 2.67
N GLU A 93 7.56 -24.47 3.54
CA GLU A 93 7.62 -25.64 4.41
C GLU A 93 6.68 -26.76 3.93
N GLY A 94 7.05 -27.43 2.84
CA GLY A 94 6.39 -28.68 2.42
C GLY A 94 5.35 -28.52 1.31
N GLU A 95 4.13 -29.02 1.54
CA GLU A 95 3.09 -29.06 0.50
C GLU A 95 2.60 -27.65 0.15
N LYS A 96 2.48 -27.38 -1.15
CA LYS A 96 1.97 -26.11 -1.66
C LYS A 96 0.51 -25.92 -1.21
N PRO A 97 0.19 -24.90 -0.40
CA PRO A 97 -1.19 -24.68 0.05
C PRO A 97 -2.08 -24.17 -1.09
N ASP A 98 -3.39 -24.27 -0.88
CA ASP A 98 -4.35 -23.57 -1.72
C ASP A 98 -4.17 -22.05 -1.59
N PRO A 99 -4.02 -21.30 -2.71
CA PRO A 99 -3.77 -19.86 -2.66
C PRO A 99 -4.91 -19.06 -2.04
N TRP A 100 -6.15 -19.51 -2.19
CA TRP A 100 -7.30 -18.82 -1.61
C TRP A 100 -7.34 -19.02 -0.09
N ALA A 101 -7.08 -20.24 0.39
CA ALA A 101 -6.95 -20.53 1.81
C ALA A 101 -5.80 -19.74 2.45
N LEU A 102 -4.62 -19.73 1.81
CA LEU A 102 -3.47 -18.97 2.30
C LEU A 102 -3.76 -17.46 2.34
N ALA A 103 -4.42 -16.91 1.31
CA ALA A 103 -4.86 -15.51 1.32
C ALA A 103 -5.84 -15.22 2.46
N ALA A 104 -6.78 -16.13 2.72
CA ALA A 104 -7.73 -15.99 3.81
C ALA A 104 -7.04 -15.92 5.18
N ASP A 105 -6.05 -16.77 5.41
CA ASP A 105 -5.30 -16.83 6.67
C ASP A 105 -4.43 -15.58 6.86
N LEU A 106 -3.70 -15.15 5.84
CA LEU A 106 -2.86 -13.94 5.91
C LEU A 106 -3.69 -12.66 6.12
N PHE A 107 -4.81 -12.50 5.43
CA PHE A 107 -5.68 -11.34 5.63
C PHE A 107 -6.35 -11.36 7.01
N ARG A 108 -6.68 -12.54 7.55
CA ARG A 108 -7.22 -12.69 8.90
C ARG A 108 -6.16 -12.35 9.96
N GLU A 109 -4.93 -12.79 9.76
CA GLU A 109 -3.80 -12.45 10.63
C GLU A 109 -3.59 -10.93 10.66
N MET A 110 -3.47 -10.29 9.50
CA MET A 110 -3.29 -8.84 9.40
C MET A 110 -4.45 -8.05 10.02
N ALA A 111 -5.70 -8.51 9.85
CA ALA A 111 -6.86 -7.89 10.47
C ALA A 111 -6.80 -7.89 12.02
N GLY A 112 -6.03 -8.81 12.60
CA GLY A 112 -5.84 -8.93 14.05
C GLY A 112 -4.71 -8.07 14.62
N TRP A 113 -3.88 -7.44 13.78
CA TRP A 113 -2.72 -6.67 14.26
C TRP A 113 -3.10 -5.33 14.91
N ASP A 114 -4.13 -4.67 14.38
CA ASP A 114 -4.67 -3.42 14.94
C ASP A 114 -6.12 -3.21 14.51
N THR A 115 -6.89 -2.49 15.32
CA THR A 115 -8.30 -2.19 15.02
C THR A 115 -8.52 -1.45 13.70
N SER A 116 -7.56 -0.64 13.26
CA SER A 116 -7.60 0.04 11.96
C SER A 116 -7.52 -0.93 10.76
N LEU A 117 -7.01 -2.14 10.97
CA LEU A 117 -6.88 -3.19 9.95
C LEU A 117 -8.07 -4.16 9.95
N ALA A 118 -9.03 -4.01 10.86
CA ALA A 118 -10.24 -4.83 10.92
C ALA A 118 -10.99 -4.99 9.57
N PRO A 119 -11.03 -3.98 8.66
CA PRO A 119 -11.64 -4.15 7.34
C PRO A 119 -11.03 -5.28 6.48
N LEU A 120 -9.77 -5.66 6.70
CA LEU A 120 -9.13 -6.79 6.00
C LEU A 120 -9.85 -8.12 6.27
N GLN A 121 -10.58 -8.24 7.39
CA GLN A 121 -11.38 -9.41 7.73
C GLN A 121 -12.46 -9.71 6.69
N GLN A 122 -13.03 -8.68 6.04
CA GLN A 122 -14.03 -8.89 4.98
C GLN A 122 -13.42 -9.68 3.82
N TRP A 123 -12.21 -9.30 3.40
CA TRP A 123 -11.50 -10.01 2.34
C TRP A 123 -11.10 -11.42 2.76
N ALA A 124 -10.66 -11.60 4.00
CA ALA A 124 -10.36 -12.93 4.55
C ALA A 124 -11.55 -13.89 4.44
N VAL A 125 -12.78 -13.41 4.70
CA VAL A 125 -14.00 -14.21 4.55
C VAL A 125 -14.24 -14.59 3.09
N VAL A 126 -14.10 -13.64 2.17
CA VAL A 126 -14.34 -13.90 0.74
C VAL A 126 -13.30 -14.88 0.17
N PHE A 127 -12.03 -14.76 0.56
CA PHE A 127 -10.99 -15.72 0.21
C PHE A 127 -11.32 -17.12 0.73
N GLY A 128 -11.76 -17.24 1.99
CA GLY A 128 -12.16 -18.52 2.57
C GLY A 128 -13.32 -19.17 1.79
N GLN A 129 -14.32 -18.39 1.39
CA GLN A 129 -15.42 -18.89 0.57
C GLN A 129 -14.97 -19.33 -0.83
N ALA A 130 -13.98 -18.68 -1.42
CA ALA A 130 -13.41 -19.09 -2.70
C ALA A 130 -12.67 -20.43 -2.58
N ALA A 131 -11.92 -20.61 -1.49
CA ALA A 131 -11.24 -21.86 -1.16
C ALA A 131 -12.25 -23.01 -0.96
N GLU A 132 -13.30 -22.79 -0.16
CA GLU A 132 -14.36 -23.78 0.11
C GLU A 132 -15.09 -24.22 -1.17
N LYS A 133 -15.25 -23.32 -2.14
CA LYS A 133 -15.86 -23.59 -3.44
C LYS A 133 -14.91 -24.26 -4.43
N GLY A 134 -13.63 -24.42 -4.08
CA GLY A 134 -12.60 -24.96 -4.97
C GLY A 134 -12.39 -24.10 -6.21
N VAL A 135 -12.43 -22.77 -6.07
CA VAL A 135 -12.15 -21.85 -7.18
C VAL A 135 -10.72 -22.08 -7.66
N PRO A 136 -10.50 -22.34 -8.95
CA PRO A 136 -9.15 -22.52 -9.49
C PRO A 136 -8.23 -21.32 -9.19
N PRO A 137 -6.94 -21.56 -8.88
CA PRO A 137 -5.93 -20.51 -8.79
C PRO A 137 -5.89 -19.62 -10.04
N ASN A 138 -5.51 -18.36 -9.87
CA ASN A 138 -5.35 -17.38 -10.95
C ASN A 138 -6.65 -17.13 -11.76
N GLN A 139 -7.82 -17.54 -11.26
CA GLN A 139 -9.12 -17.20 -11.84
C GLN A 139 -9.71 -15.97 -11.13
N PRO A 140 -9.95 -14.85 -11.86
CA PRO A 140 -10.70 -13.72 -11.33
C PRO A 140 -12.10 -14.13 -10.84
N ILE A 141 -12.48 -13.66 -9.67
CA ILE A 141 -13.85 -13.71 -9.18
C ILE A 141 -14.36 -12.30 -8.87
N GLN A 142 -15.67 -12.12 -8.99
CA GLN A 142 -16.37 -10.88 -8.67
C GLN A 142 -17.23 -11.11 -7.41
N PRO A 143 -16.72 -10.84 -6.20
CA PRO A 143 -17.51 -11.00 -4.97
C PRO A 143 -18.71 -10.06 -4.92
N GLU A 144 -18.57 -8.86 -5.49
CA GLU A 144 -19.60 -7.82 -5.52
C GLU A 144 -19.55 -7.09 -6.88
N PRO A 145 -20.66 -6.49 -7.34
CA PRO A 145 -20.67 -5.72 -8.59
C PRO A 145 -19.55 -4.67 -8.63
N GLY A 146 -18.77 -4.70 -9.71
CA GLY A 146 -17.65 -3.78 -9.93
C GLY A 146 -16.35 -4.11 -9.18
N HIS A 147 -16.36 -5.05 -8.23
CA HIS A 147 -15.18 -5.41 -7.43
C HIS A 147 -14.67 -6.79 -7.80
N TRP A 148 -13.38 -6.92 -8.04
CA TRP A 148 -12.77 -8.14 -8.51
C TRP A 148 -11.56 -8.51 -7.66
N MET A 149 -11.31 -9.82 -7.59
CA MET A 149 -10.17 -10.35 -6.88
C MET A 149 -9.59 -11.58 -7.57
N LYS A 150 -8.31 -11.84 -7.32
CA LYS A 150 -7.59 -12.99 -7.83
C LYS A 150 -6.47 -13.38 -6.86
N ALA A 151 -6.29 -14.66 -6.60
CA ALA A 151 -5.14 -15.19 -5.86
C ALA A 151 -4.36 -16.19 -6.73
N ASP A 152 -3.04 -16.11 -6.68
CA ASP A 152 -2.13 -17.04 -7.34
C ASP A 152 -0.91 -17.29 -6.43
N LEU A 153 -0.37 -18.51 -6.48
CA LEU A 153 0.76 -18.91 -5.64
C LEU A 153 1.80 -19.60 -6.51
N VAL A 154 3.04 -19.12 -6.42
CA VAL A 154 4.19 -19.73 -7.08
C VAL A 154 5.22 -20.13 -6.04
N VAL A 155 5.95 -21.22 -6.30
CA VAL A 155 7.06 -21.67 -5.45
C VAL A 155 8.35 -21.36 -6.21
N VAL A 156 9.27 -20.64 -5.58
CA VAL A 156 10.54 -20.21 -6.16
C VAL A 156 11.67 -20.59 -5.20
N GLY A 157 12.33 -21.72 -5.48
CA GLY A 157 13.34 -22.26 -4.55
C GLY A 157 12.70 -22.68 -3.23
N ASP A 158 13.20 -22.12 -2.13
CA ASP A 158 12.73 -22.39 -0.77
C ASP A 158 11.67 -21.37 -0.29
N GLU A 159 11.14 -20.57 -1.20
CA GLU A 159 10.12 -19.56 -0.90
C GLU A 159 8.83 -19.80 -1.69
N MET A 160 7.72 -19.38 -1.10
CA MET A 160 6.43 -19.28 -1.77
C MET A 160 6.05 -17.81 -1.92
N VAL A 161 5.63 -17.43 -3.11
CA VAL A 161 5.14 -16.08 -3.40
C VAL A 161 3.65 -16.14 -3.70
N LEU A 162 2.84 -15.67 -2.75
CA LEU A 162 1.40 -15.49 -2.93
C LEU A 162 1.15 -14.09 -3.50
N ARG A 163 0.52 -14.02 -4.67
CA ARG A 163 0.02 -12.78 -5.25
C ARG A 163 -1.50 -12.71 -5.08
N VAL A 164 -1.95 -11.66 -4.39
CA VAL A 164 -3.37 -11.30 -4.30
C VAL A 164 -3.58 -9.98 -5.02
N LEU A 165 -4.54 -9.96 -5.95
CA LEU A 165 -4.92 -8.77 -6.70
C LEU A 165 -6.37 -8.41 -6.35
N LEU A 166 -6.61 -7.17 -5.92
CA LEU A 166 -7.92 -6.58 -5.70
C LEU A 166 -8.09 -5.37 -6.62
N TRP A 167 -9.20 -5.24 -7.34
CA TRP A 167 -9.41 -4.09 -8.23
C TRP A 167 -10.88 -3.76 -8.49
N GLN A 168 -11.12 -2.52 -8.90
CA GLN A 168 -12.42 -2.04 -9.37
C GLN A 168 -12.46 -1.94 -10.91
N ALA A 169 -13.59 -2.33 -11.50
CA ALA A 169 -13.81 -2.34 -12.96
C ALA A 169 -14.75 -1.24 -13.43
#